data_AF-A0A328BAQ0-F1
#
_entry.id   AF-A0A328BAQ0-F1
#
_cell.length_a   1.000
_cell.length_b   1.000
_cell.length_c   1.000
_cell.angle_alpha   90.00
_cell.angle_beta   90.00
_cell.angle_gamma   90.00
#
_symmetry.space_group_name_H-M   'P 1'
#
loop_
_entity.id
_entity.type
_entity.pdbx_description
1 polymer ?
#
loop_
_entity_poly.entity_id
_entity_poly.type
_entity_poly.pdbx_seq_one_letter_code
_entity_poly.pdbx_strand_id
1 'polypeptide(L)'
;MTKRLRCALIGLLALPGWAQTPTPLYFPPTTGPAWASTTPQSLGWCQPPLDTLLAYLGRRHTKGFMVLKDGRVVVEQYYGTFTRDSLWYWASAGKSLTATLVGIARQDGLLSLTDSASRFLGRGWTAAPAAKERLITVRHQLTMTTGLDDTPPAPCDNESTQAACLLYRADAGSRWAYHTGPYRKLQPLLAAAAGLSINQYTNQKIGGVIGMGGAWAGDVYYSRLRDAARFGLLILARGRWNGTAVLRDTAYFRQMTTPAQPLNRSYGYLWWLNGQPSYQLPQSQLVLPGPLVPTAPADMIMALGKNDQKIYVVPSLGLVVVRLGQSAGQPHLALSSFDTELWRRLMAAVQCRPTAAAPAARRAPLAAYPVPAADELTVPLAAAWGRVRLRLLDARGRTVRHAEGQAPGQGLSLRDLPTGPYYLQLIDRQGKVIQTSHIMH
;
A
#
# COMPACT_ATOMS: atom_id res chain seq x y z
N MET A 1 -57.01 1.69 -37.24
CA MET A 1 -56.34 2.46 -36.15
C MET A 1 -55.00 1.81 -35.84
N THR A 2 -53.90 2.30 -36.40
CA THR A 2 -52.54 1.79 -36.13
C THR A 2 -51.61 2.98 -36.01
N LYS A 3 -51.32 3.39 -34.76
CA LYS A 3 -50.37 4.45 -34.42
C LYS A 3 -48.94 3.93 -34.66
N ARG A 4 -48.19 4.58 -35.56
CA ARG A 4 -46.74 4.39 -35.69
C ARG A 4 -46.03 5.28 -34.67
N LEU A 5 -45.31 4.67 -33.73
CA LEU A 5 -44.42 5.36 -32.79
C LEU A 5 -43.11 5.73 -33.52
N ARG A 6 -42.73 7.01 -33.52
CA ARG A 6 -41.40 7.47 -33.94
C ARG A 6 -40.50 7.53 -32.71
N CYS A 7 -39.50 6.65 -32.62
CA CYS A 7 -38.41 6.80 -31.64
C CYS A 7 -37.40 7.83 -32.16
N ALA A 8 -37.18 8.89 -31.39
CA ALA A 8 -36.10 9.84 -31.61
C ALA A 8 -34.81 9.29 -30.98
N LEU A 9 -33.78 9.09 -31.80
CA LEU A 9 -32.45 8.66 -31.38
C LEU A 9 -31.69 9.91 -30.89
N ILE A 10 -31.48 10.05 -29.58
CA ILE A 10 -30.60 11.08 -29.01
C ILE A 10 -29.17 10.53 -29.05
N GLY A 11 -28.34 11.06 -29.94
CA GLY A 11 -26.91 10.74 -29.99
C GLY A 11 -26.17 11.37 -28.82
N LEU A 12 -25.72 10.55 -27.86
CA LEU A 12 -24.72 10.97 -26.88
C LEU A 12 -23.36 11.10 -27.58
N LEU A 13 -22.87 12.33 -27.73
CA LEU A 13 -21.48 12.60 -28.05
C LEU A 13 -20.61 12.24 -26.83
N ALA A 14 -20.01 11.06 -26.87
CA ALA A 14 -18.96 10.67 -25.92
C ALA A 14 -17.70 11.50 -26.22
N LEU A 15 -17.32 12.39 -25.30
CA LEU A 15 -16.03 13.06 -25.33
C LEU A 15 -14.92 11.99 -25.22
N PRO A 16 -13.88 12.04 -26.06
CA PRO A 16 -12.77 11.09 -25.97
C PRO A 16 -12.02 11.36 -24.66
N GLY A 17 -12.20 10.47 -23.69
CA GLY A 17 -11.33 10.41 -22.52
C GLY A 17 -9.91 10.14 -23.01
N TRP A 18 -8.97 11.00 -22.63
CA TRP A 18 -7.57 10.81 -22.92
C TRP A 18 -7.10 9.57 -22.13
N ALA A 19 -7.13 8.41 -22.77
CA ALA A 19 -6.45 7.24 -22.26
C ALA A 19 -4.95 7.54 -22.31
N GLN A 20 -4.35 7.90 -21.17
CA GLN A 20 -2.91 8.01 -21.05
C GLN A 20 -2.32 6.64 -21.39
N THR A 21 -1.55 6.57 -22.49
CA THR A 21 -0.77 5.39 -22.84
C THR A 21 0.10 5.00 -21.63
N PRO A 22 0.06 3.73 -21.17
CA PRO A 22 0.85 3.31 -20.02
C PRO A 22 2.33 3.61 -20.27
N THR A 23 2.95 4.38 -19.38
CA THR A 23 4.39 4.66 -19.45
C THR A 23 5.15 3.33 -19.39
N PRO A 24 6.03 3.03 -20.37
CA PRO A 24 6.82 1.81 -20.31
C PRO A 24 7.72 1.82 -19.07
N LEU A 25 7.84 0.65 -18.43
CA LEU A 25 8.72 0.48 -17.27
C LEU A 25 10.18 0.80 -17.64
N TYR A 26 10.84 1.59 -16.80
CA TYR A 26 12.27 1.82 -16.89
C TYR A 26 13.03 0.75 -16.12
N PHE A 27 14.13 0.26 -16.70
CA PHE A 27 15.06 -0.64 -16.04
C PHE A 27 16.42 0.07 -15.88
N PRO A 28 16.99 0.16 -14.67
CA PRO A 28 18.32 0.73 -14.50
C PRO A 28 19.39 -0.15 -15.18
N PRO A 29 20.52 0.45 -15.60
CA PRO A 29 21.69 -0.31 -16.01
C PRO A 29 22.10 -1.36 -14.97
N THR A 30 22.59 -2.50 -15.45
CA THR A 30 23.05 -3.61 -14.60
C THR A 30 24.41 -3.31 -13.96
N THR A 31 25.16 -2.37 -14.53
CA THR A 31 26.46 -1.89 -14.04
C THR A 31 26.41 -0.40 -13.69
N GLY A 32 27.25 0.00 -12.73
CA GLY A 32 27.35 1.38 -12.29
C GLY A 32 26.21 1.86 -11.38
N PRO A 33 26.29 3.11 -10.88
CA PRO A 33 25.34 3.64 -9.90
C PRO A 33 24.14 4.37 -10.53
N ALA A 34 24.06 4.45 -11.86
CA ALA A 34 23.02 5.24 -12.53
C ALA A 34 21.62 4.63 -12.30
N TRP A 35 20.68 5.47 -11.87
CA TRP A 35 19.26 5.12 -11.80
C TRP A 35 18.44 6.39 -12.05
N ALA A 36 17.69 6.42 -13.15
CA ALA A 36 16.84 7.57 -13.48
C ALA A 36 15.81 7.84 -12.37
N SER A 37 15.64 9.12 -12.05
CA SER A 37 14.66 9.60 -11.08
C SER A 37 13.50 10.34 -11.76
N THR A 38 12.41 10.51 -11.02
CA THR A 38 11.29 11.39 -11.35
C THR A 38 10.87 12.13 -10.08
N THR A 39 10.29 13.31 -10.20
CA THR A 39 9.92 14.11 -9.01
C THR A 39 8.50 13.78 -8.55
N PRO A 40 8.19 13.83 -7.25
CA PRO A 40 6.82 13.74 -6.76
C PRO A 40 5.86 14.72 -7.48
N GLN A 41 6.31 15.95 -7.73
CA GLN A 41 5.55 17.01 -8.40
C GLN A 41 5.16 16.62 -9.83
N SER A 42 6.08 16.02 -10.60
CA SER A 42 5.80 15.56 -11.97
C SER A 42 4.74 14.45 -12.02
N LEU A 43 4.57 13.71 -10.92
CA LEU A 43 3.57 12.66 -10.76
C LEU A 43 2.25 13.18 -10.15
N GLY A 44 2.17 14.49 -9.86
CA GLY A 44 1.04 15.08 -9.16
C GLY A 44 0.94 14.68 -7.68
N TRP A 45 2.02 14.22 -7.05
CA TRP A 45 2.01 13.84 -5.64
C TRP A 45 2.12 15.06 -4.73
N CYS A 46 1.43 15.01 -3.60
CA CYS A 46 1.45 16.06 -2.59
C CYS A 46 2.74 15.97 -1.76
N GLN A 47 3.56 17.02 -1.76
CA GLN A 47 4.81 17.08 -0.98
C GLN A 47 4.59 17.02 0.54
N PRO A 48 3.62 17.75 1.16
CA PRO A 48 3.53 17.75 2.62
C PRO A 48 3.24 16.37 3.24
N PRO A 49 2.30 15.55 2.74
CA PRO A 49 2.14 14.18 3.23
C PRO A 49 3.40 13.32 3.06
N LEU A 50 4.14 13.51 1.95
CA LEU A 50 5.41 12.82 1.73
C LEU A 50 6.46 13.21 2.77
N ASP A 51 6.61 14.49 3.09
CA ASP A 51 7.53 14.95 4.15
C ASP A 51 7.17 14.32 5.51
N THR A 52 5.86 14.26 5.83
CA THR A 52 5.43 13.61 7.08
C THR A 52 5.73 12.11 7.09
N LEU A 53 5.67 11.43 5.94
CA LEU A 53 6.06 10.04 5.80
C LEU A 53 7.56 9.87 6.07
N LEU A 54 8.41 10.67 5.41
CA LEU A 54 9.86 10.57 5.58
C LEU A 54 10.30 10.87 7.02
N ALA A 55 9.66 11.84 7.67
CA ALA A 55 9.91 12.12 9.09
C ALA A 55 9.43 10.97 10.01
N TYR A 56 8.27 10.37 9.70
CA TYR A 56 7.76 9.21 10.43
C TYR A 56 8.71 8.01 10.31
N LEU A 57 9.22 7.72 9.11
CA LEU A 57 10.13 6.60 8.86
C LEU A 57 11.43 6.73 9.67
N GLY A 58 11.99 7.94 9.76
CA GLY A 58 13.18 8.21 10.59
C GLY A 58 12.93 7.93 12.08
N ARG A 59 11.77 8.35 12.62
CA ARG A 59 11.35 8.04 14.01
C ARG A 59 11.04 6.57 14.24
N ARG A 60 10.92 5.76 13.19
CA ARG A 60 10.62 4.32 13.24
C ARG A 60 11.81 3.47 12.77
N HIS A 61 13.02 3.93 13.11
CA HIS A 61 14.28 3.22 12.94
C HIS A 61 14.54 2.68 11.53
N THR A 62 13.99 3.36 10.52
CA THR A 62 14.31 3.08 9.12
C THR A 62 15.75 3.45 8.87
N LYS A 63 16.48 2.62 8.11
CA LYS A 63 17.86 2.88 7.67
C LYS A 63 17.92 3.30 6.21
N GLY A 64 17.12 2.66 5.37
CA GLY A 64 16.96 2.99 3.97
C GLY A 64 15.51 2.86 3.53
N PHE A 65 15.02 3.82 2.76
CA PHE A 65 13.69 3.83 2.18
C PHE A 65 13.74 4.25 0.71
N MET A 66 13.04 3.52 -0.14
CA MET A 66 13.00 3.80 -1.57
C MET A 66 11.59 3.62 -2.13
N VAL A 67 11.17 4.53 -3.00
CA VAL A 67 9.93 4.43 -3.77
C VAL A 67 10.27 4.54 -5.25
N LEU A 68 9.88 3.55 -6.03
CA LEU A 68 9.92 3.58 -7.48
C LEU A 68 8.52 3.81 -8.06
N LYS A 69 8.42 4.62 -9.11
CA LYS A 69 7.25 4.71 -10.00
C LYS A 69 7.69 4.33 -11.40
N ASP A 70 7.08 3.29 -11.96
CA ASP A 70 7.38 2.75 -13.29
C ASP A 70 8.88 2.50 -13.49
N GLY A 71 9.54 2.01 -12.43
CA GLY A 71 10.96 1.73 -12.38
C GLY A 71 11.90 2.92 -12.15
N ARG A 72 11.39 4.16 -12.12
CA ARG A 72 12.17 5.38 -11.81
C ARG A 72 12.12 5.71 -10.33
N VAL A 73 13.22 6.22 -9.79
CA VAL A 73 13.32 6.63 -8.38
C VAL A 73 12.49 7.88 -8.13
N VAL A 74 11.49 7.79 -7.25
CA VAL A 74 10.74 8.96 -6.75
C VAL A 74 11.33 9.45 -5.42
N VAL A 75 11.68 8.49 -4.56
CA VAL A 75 12.28 8.73 -3.25
C VAL A 75 13.41 7.73 -3.05
N GLU A 76 14.55 8.21 -2.56
CA GLU A 76 15.64 7.39 -2.04
C GLU A 76 16.21 8.15 -0.83
N GLN A 77 15.92 7.66 0.37
CA GLN A 77 16.29 8.30 1.63
C GLN A 77 17.05 7.32 2.51
N TYR A 78 18.16 7.78 3.07
CA TYR A 78 18.96 7.07 4.06
C TYR A 78 18.94 7.83 5.39
N TYR A 79 19.09 7.11 6.49
CA TYR A 79 19.02 7.65 7.85
C TYR A 79 20.22 7.22 8.69
N GLY A 80 20.62 8.08 9.62
CA GLY A 80 21.79 7.85 10.48
C GLY A 80 23.07 7.70 9.66
N THR A 81 23.88 6.69 9.96
CA THR A 81 25.12 6.37 9.23
C THR A 81 24.91 5.48 8.01
N PHE A 82 23.66 5.12 7.69
CA PHE A 82 23.38 4.27 6.55
C PHE A 82 23.57 5.05 5.24
N THR A 83 24.16 4.38 4.24
CA THR A 83 24.47 4.97 2.94
C THR A 83 23.91 4.10 1.81
N ARG A 84 24.05 4.58 0.58
CA ARG A 84 23.68 3.82 -0.63
C ARG A 84 24.35 2.45 -0.73
N ASP A 85 25.58 2.34 -0.22
CA ASP A 85 26.40 1.14 -0.32
C ASP A 85 26.33 0.24 0.92
N SER A 86 25.57 0.65 1.93
CA SER A 86 25.40 -0.14 3.15
C SER A 86 24.60 -1.41 2.88
N LEU A 87 25.10 -2.54 3.38
CA LEU A 87 24.42 -3.84 3.35
C LEU A 87 23.49 -4.00 4.55
N TRP A 88 22.32 -4.60 4.32
CA TRP A 88 21.39 -4.98 5.38
C TRP A 88 20.74 -6.33 5.08
N TYR A 89 20.33 -7.02 6.13
CA TYR A 89 19.65 -8.31 6.03
C TYR A 89 18.18 -8.14 5.66
N TRP A 90 17.63 -9.09 4.91
CA TRP A 90 16.21 -9.09 4.49
C TRP A 90 15.30 -9.87 5.44
N ALA A 91 15.89 -10.66 6.35
CA ALA A 91 15.16 -11.65 7.15
C ALA A 91 14.21 -12.48 6.26
N SER A 92 12.97 -12.68 6.71
CA SER A 92 11.96 -13.42 5.96
C SER A 92 11.53 -12.79 4.63
N ALA A 93 11.88 -11.54 4.30
CA ALA A 93 11.62 -11.01 2.97
C ALA A 93 12.42 -11.79 1.89
N GLY A 94 13.53 -12.44 2.28
CA GLY A 94 14.26 -13.37 1.41
C GLY A 94 13.44 -14.59 0.98
N LYS A 95 12.38 -14.98 1.70
CA LYS A 95 11.50 -16.10 1.31
C LYS A 95 10.92 -15.90 -0.10
N SER A 96 10.55 -14.66 -0.42
CA SER A 96 10.02 -14.29 -1.74
C SER A 96 11.06 -14.38 -2.87
N LEU A 97 12.34 -14.14 -2.55
CA LEU A 97 13.46 -14.39 -3.48
C LEU A 97 13.65 -15.90 -3.70
N THR A 98 13.60 -16.70 -2.65
CA THR A 98 13.63 -18.17 -2.75
C THR A 98 12.49 -18.71 -3.61
N ALA A 99 11.25 -18.21 -3.44
CA ALA A 99 10.13 -18.61 -4.31
C ALA A 99 10.37 -18.27 -5.78
N THR A 100 11.01 -17.12 -6.06
CA THR A 100 11.37 -16.76 -7.44
C THR A 100 12.39 -17.76 -8.02
N LEU A 101 13.40 -18.14 -7.23
CA LEU A 101 14.40 -19.15 -7.63
C LEU A 101 13.79 -20.54 -7.86
N VAL A 102 12.80 -20.95 -7.06
CA VAL A 102 12.04 -22.19 -7.29
C VAL A 102 11.25 -22.13 -8.60
N GLY A 103 10.66 -20.97 -8.92
CA GLY A 103 9.99 -20.76 -10.21
C GLY A 103 10.93 -20.92 -11.39
N ILE A 104 12.12 -20.34 -11.29
CA ILE A 104 13.17 -20.48 -12.32
C ILE A 104 13.64 -21.94 -12.42
N ALA A 105 13.88 -22.62 -11.29
CA ALA A 105 14.28 -24.03 -11.28
C ALA A 105 13.23 -24.92 -11.95
N ARG A 106 11.94 -24.67 -11.69
CA ARG A 106 10.84 -25.35 -12.38
C ARG A 106 10.86 -25.09 -13.89
N GLN A 107 11.00 -23.82 -14.30
CA GLN A 107 11.00 -23.47 -15.74
C GLN A 107 12.19 -24.08 -16.49
N ASP A 108 13.29 -24.35 -15.78
CA ASP A 108 14.50 -24.95 -16.32
C ASP A 108 14.47 -26.48 -16.23
N GLY A 109 13.37 -27.07 -15.76
CA GLY A 109 13.19 -28.53 -15.68
C GLY A 109 13.95 -29.20 -14.55
N LEU A 110 14.52 -28.45 -13.60
CA LEU A 110 15.34 -28.97 -12.50
C LEU A 110 14.49 -29.61 -11.38
N LEU A 111 13.23 -29.20 -11.26
CA LEU A 111 12.27 -29.73 -10.31
C LEU A 111 10.83 -29.56 -10.78
N SER A 112 9.91 -30.33 -10.19
CA SER A 112 8.47 -30.12 -10.24
C SER A 112 7.95 -29.66 -8.87
N LEU A 113 6.84 -28.90 -8.85
CA LEU A 113 6.18 -28.53 -7.60
C LEU A 113 5.55 -29.72 -6.87
N THR A 114 5.28 -30.81 -7.60
CA THR A 114 4.73 -32.05 -7.05
C THR A 114 5.82 -33.04 -6.60
N ASP A 115 7.10 -32.73 -6.84
CA ASP A 115 8.17 -33.56 -6.32
C ASP A 115 8.10 -33.59 -4.80
N SER A 116 8.27 -34.78 -4.24
CA SER A 116 8.46 -34.94 -2.79
C SER A 116 9.75 -34.23 -2.38
N ALA A 117 9.71 -33.47 -1.28
CA ALA A 117 10.90 -32.82 -0.75
C ALA A 117 12.01 -33.83 -0.40
N SER A 118 11.63 -35.05 0.01
CA SER A 118 12.56 -36.14 0.28
C SER A 118 13.37 -36.59 -0.94
N ARG A 119 12.94 -36.27 -2.17
CA ARG A 119 13.71 -36.52 -3.39
C ARG A 119 15.07 -35.80 -3.36
N PHE A 120 15.11 -34.61 -2.79
CA PHE A 120 16.30 -33.74 -2.77
C PHE A 120 16.98 -33.73 -1.41
N LEU A 121 16.21 -33.87 -0.33
CA LEU A 121 16.71 -33.79 1.05
C LEU A 121 17.12 -35.14 1.63
N GLY A 122 16.80 -36.25 0.95
CA GLY A 122 16.91 -37.60 1.49
C GLY A 122 15.72 -37.98 2.37
N ARG A 123 15.74 -39.19 2.92
CA ARG A 123 14.72 -39.67 3.89
C ARG A 123 15.12 -39.28 5.31
N GLY A 124 14.14 -39.04 6.17
CA GLY A 124 14.38 -38.70 7.58
C GLY A 124 14.91 -37.28 7.76
N TRP A 125 14.58 -36.39 6.83
CA TRP A 125 14.88 -34.96 6.97
C TRP A 125 13.91 -34.28 7.95
N THR A 126 12.86 -35.00 8.37
CA THR A 126 11.92 -34.67 9.44
C THR A 126 11.81 -35.80 10.46
N ALA A 127 11.15 -35.55 11.58
CA ALA A 127 10.72 -36.56 12.54
C ALA A 127 9.29 -37.06 12.26
N ALA A 128 8.71 -36.72 11.12
CA ALA A 128 7.41 -37.25 10.71
C ALA A 128 7.51 -38.74 10.35
N PRO A 129 6.45 -39.54 10.55
CA PRO A 129 6.41 -40.90 10.04
C PRO A 129 6.71 -40.92 8.54
N ALA A 130 7.47 -41.91 8.06
CA ALA A 130 7.97 -41.92 6.68
C ALA A 130 6.88 -41.79 5.61
N ALA A 131 5.69 -42.34 5.85
CA ALA A 131 4.54 -42.19 4.96
C ALA A 131 4.05 -40.74 4.87
N LYS A 132 4.12 -39.99 5.98
CA LYS A 132 3.70 -38.59 6.07
C LYS A 132 4.77 -37.64 5.56
N GLU A 133 6.05 -37.90 5.84
CA GLU A 133 7.17 -37.12 5.27
C GLU A 133 7.11 -37.11 3.72
N ARG A 134 6.81 -38.27 3.12
CA ARG A 134 6.71 -38.38 1.65
C ARG A 134 5.61 -37.52 1.02
N LEU A 135 4.55 -37.17 1.77
CA LEU A 135 3.48 -36.28 1.30
C LEU A 135 3.95 -34.82 1.16
N ILE A 136 5.03 -34.43 1.82
CA ILE A 136 5.54 -33.05 1.75
C ILE A 136 6.20 -32.84 0.40
N THR A 137 5.66 -31.92 -0.39
CA THR A 137 6.16 -31.57 -1.73
C THR A 137 6.84 -30.21 -1.72
N VAL A 138 7.52 -29.87 -2.82
CA VAL A 138 8.05 -28.51 -3.04
C VAL A 138 6.93 -27.47 -2.94
N ARG A 139 5.74 -27.76 -3.47
CA ARG A 139 4.56 -26.87 -3.33
C ARG A 139 4.21 -26.62 -1.86
N HIS A 140 4.17 -27.67 -1.03
CA HIS A 140 3.80 -27.54 0.38
C HIS A 140 4.76 -26.64 1.17
N GLN A 141 6.04 -26.63 0.81
CA GLN A 141 7.03 -25.71 1.36
C GLN A 141 6.76 -24.25 0.93
N LEU A 142 6.43 -24.02 -0.35
CA LEU A 142 6.12 -22.69 -0.88
C LEU A 142 4.84 -22.09 -0.30
N THR A 143 3.83 -22.92 -0.04
CA THR A 143 2.51 -22.48 0.44
C THR A 143 2.38 -22.44 1.95
N MET A 144 3.43 -22.76 2.71
CA MET A 144 3.39 -22.88 4.18
C MET A 144 2.34 -23.90 4.64
N THR A 145 2.26 -25.05 3.94
CA THR A 145 1.29 -26.13 4.23
C THR A 145 1.97 -27.48 4.36
N THR A 146 3.14 -27.54 4.99
CA THR A 146 3.88 -28.80 5.19
C THR A 146 3.19 -29.75 6.17
N GLY A 147 2.30 -29.23 7.02
CA GLY A 147 1.66 -30.01 8.09
C GLY A 147 2.58 -30.28 9.28
N LEU A 148 3.79 -29.72 9.29
CA LEU A 148 4.72 -29.83 10.42
C LEU A 148 4.35 -28.83 11.53
N ASP A 149 4.67 -29.16 12.78
CA ASP A 149 4.37 -28.34 13.95
C ASP A 149 5.24 -27.07 13.96
N ASP A 150 4.63 -25.90 13.82
CA ASP A 150 5.27 -24.58 13.81
C ASP A 150 5.52 -24.02 15.22
N THR A 151 5.14 -24.78 16.25
CA THR A 151 5.33 -24.53 17.68
C THR A 151 5.93 -25.76 18.37
N PRO A 152 7.08 -26.28 17.90
CA PRO A 152 7.67 -27.46 18.53
C PRO A 152 8.10 -27.14 19.97
N PRO A 153 8.10 -28.13 20.87
CA PRO A 153 8.54 -27.95 22.25
C PRO A 153 10.05 -27.63 22.31
N ALA A 154 10.45 -26.88 23.34
CA ALA A 154 11.86 -26.61 23.63
C ALA A 154 12.66 -27.93 23.73
N PRO A 155 13.93 -27.96 23.28
CA PRO A 155 14.76 -26.83 22.85
C PRO A 155 14.53 -26.39 21.39
N CYS A 156 13.61 -27.00 20.66
CA CYS A 156 13.26 -26.61 19.30
C CYS A 156 12.39 -25.35 19.28
N ASP A 157 12.40 -24.65 18.15
CA ASP A 157 11.56 -23.48 17.87
C ASP A 157 11.12 -23.46 16.39
N ASN A 158 10.33 -22.45 15.99
CA ASN A 158 9.84 -22.27 14.61
C ASN A 158 10.96 -22.16 13.56
N GLU A 159 12.17 -21.83 13.99
CA GLU A 159 13.32 -21.55 13.15
C GLU A 159 14.23 -22.80 13.01
N SER A 160 14.06 -23.79 13.89
CA SER A 160 14.85 -25.01 13.95
C SER A 160 14.74 -25.85 12.67
N THR A 161 15.87 -26.42 12.23
CA THR A 161 15.95 -27.18 10.97
C THR A 161 16.42 -28.62 11.14
N GLN A 162 16.81 -29.03 12.35
CA GLN A 162 17.16 -30.43 12.60
C GLN A 162 15.92 -31.31 12.39
N ALA A 163 16.12 -32.52 11.86
CA ALA A 163 15.02 -33.46 11.62
C ALA A 163 14.18 -33.70 12.88
N ALA A 164 14.83 -33.85 14.04
CA ALA A 164 14.19 -34.03 15.35
C ALA A 164 13.26 -32.87 15.77
N CYS A 165 13.45 -31.66 15.22
CA CYS A 165 12.59 -30.50 15.49
C CYS A 165 11.45 -30.33 14.49
N LEU A 166 11.51 -31.01 13.34
CA LEU A 166 10.50 -30.95 12.30
C LEU A 166 9.44 -32.04 12.54
N LEU A 167 8.58 -31.78 13.54
CA LEU A 167 7.60 -32.73 14.05
C LEU A 167 6.33 -32.77 13.18
N TYR A 168 5.75 -33.96 13.02
CA TYR A 168 4.45 -34.11 12.35
C TYR A 168 3.32 -33.55 13.21
N ARG A 169 2.44 -32.74 12.59
CA ARG A 169 1.22 -32.23 13.22
C ARG A 169 -0.05 -32.60 12.46
N ALA A 170 0.01 -32.53 11.14
CA ALA A 170 -1.08 -32.83 10.21
C ALA A 170 -0.52 -33.27 8.85
N ASP A 171 -1.38 -33.80 7.99
CA ASP A 171 -0.98 -34.14 6.63
C ASP A 171 -0.66 -32.87 5.83
N ALA A 172 0.34 -32.99 4.95
CA ALA A 172 0.74 -31.89 4.10
C ALA A 172 -0.45 -31.43 3.23
N GLY A 173 -0.68 -30.13 3.16
CA GLY A 173 -1.81 -29.51 2.46
C GLY A 173 -3.08 -29.33 3.31
N SER A 174 -3.19 -29.95 4.49
CA SER A 174 -4.42 -29.85 5.31
C SER A 174 -4.41 -28.71 6.33
N ARG A 175 -3.26 -28.05 6.52
CA ARG A 175 -3.06 -26.98 7.51
C ARG A 175 -2.13 -25.91 6.96
N TRP A 176 -2.47 -24.64 7.18
CA TRP A 176 -1.57 -23.52 6.91
C TRP A 176 -0.91 -23.08 8.22
N ALA A 177 0.41 -22.95 8.18
CA ALA A 177 1.21 -22.51 9.32
C ALA A 177 2.50 -21.87 8.84
N TYR A 178 2.76 -20.64 9.28
CA TYR A 178 3.98 -19.92 8.92
C TYR A 178 5.17 -20.53 9.67
N HIS A 179 5.87 -21.46 9.02
CA HIS A 179 6.90 -22.29 9.64
C HIS A 179 8.26 -22.09 8.94
N THR A 180 9.19 -21.39 9.59
CA THR A 180 10.50 -21.08 8.98
C THR A 180 11.39 -22.32 8.82
N GLY A 181 11.41 -23.24 9.78
CA GLY A 181 12.25 -24.45 9.76
C GLY A 181 12.17 -25.27 8.47
N PRO A 182 10.98 -25.74 8.06
CA PRO A 182 10.78 -26.44 6.80
C PRO A 182 11.10 -25.56 5.59
N TYR A 183 10.67 -24.29 5.59
CA TYR A 183 10.98 -23.35 4.50
C TYR A 183 12.49 -23.28 4.22
N ARG A 184 13.32 -23.24 5.27
CA ARG A 184 14.79 -23.18 5.13
C ARG A 184 15.36 -24.34 4.33
N LYS A 185 14.65 -25.47 4.25
CA LYS A 185 15.04 -26.61 3.41
C LYS A 185 14.86 -26.38 1.91
N LEU A 186 14.17 -25.33 1.47
CA LEU A 186 14.09 -24.98 0.04
C LEU A 186 15.45 -24.58 -0.54
N GLN A 187 16.34 -23.95 0.23
CA GLN A 187 17.68 -23.58 -0.27
C GLN A 187 18.58 -24.79 -0.55
N PRO A 188 18.78 -25.75 0.38
CA PRO A 188 19.53 -26.96 0.07
C PRO A 188 18.85 -27.82 -0.99
N LEU A 189 17.50 -27.83 -1.04
CA LEU A 189 16.75 -28.48 -2.13
C LEU A 189 17.09 -27.87 -3.49
N LEU A 190 17.06 -26.54 -3.59
CA LEU A 190 17.44 -25.81 -4.81
C LEU A 190 18.91 -26.07 -5.18
N ALA A 191 19.81 -26.07 -4.20
CA ALA A 191 21.22 -26.32 -4.45
C ALA A 191 21.45 -27.74 -4.99
N ALA A 192 20.77 -28.74 -4.42
CA ALA A 192 20.81 -30.12 -4.89
C ALA A 192 20.22 -30.26 -6.31
N ALA A 193 19.09 -29.60 -6.59
CA ALA A 193 18.45 -29.64 -7.91
C ALA A 193 19.29 -28.94 -9.00
N ALA A 194 19.95 -27.84 -8.66
CA ALA A 194 20.75 -27.06 -9.60
C ALA A 194 22.21 -27.53 -9.75
N GLY A 195 22.71 -28.35 -8.82
CA GLY A 195 24.14 -28.69 -8.77
C GLY A 195 25.04 -27.48 -8.46
N LEU A 196 24.49 -26.44 -7.83
CA LEU A 196 25.16 -25.15 -7.56
C LEU A 196 24.88 -24.73 -6.13
N SER A 197 25.80 -23.99 -5.51
CA SER A 197 25.47 -23.33 -4.24
C SER A 197 24.33 -22.32 -4.44
N ILE A 198 23.56 -22.04 -3.38
CA ILE A 198 22.44 -21.09 -3.47
C ILE A 198 22.89 -19.68 -3.91
N ASN A 199 24.09 -19.25 -3.51
CA ASN A 199 24.69 -17.99 -3.94
C ASN A 199 25.04 -17.98 -5.43
N GLN A 200 25.68 -19.04 -5.94
CA GLN A 200 25.96 -19.17 -7.37
C GLN A 200 24.67 -19.18 -8.19
N TYR A 201 23.68 -19.97 -7.78
CA TYR A 201 22.39 -20.06 -8.48
C TYR A 201 21.64 -18.72 -8.49
N THR A 202 21.61 -18.01 -7.35
CA THR A 202 20.96 -16.69 -7.23
C THR A 202 21.62 -15.66 -8.13
N ASN A 203 22.97 -15.60 -8.12
CA ASN A 203 23.71 -14.67 -8.95
C ASN A 203 23.58 -15.00 -10.43
N GLN A 204 23.68 -16.27 -10.83
CA GLN A 204 23.57 -16.68 -12.22
C GLN A 204 22.16 -16.41 -12.79
N LYS A 205 21.12 -16.71 -12.02
CA LYS A 205 19.74 -16.65 -12.51
C LYS A 205 19.07 -15.29 -12.35
N ILE A 206 19.45 -14.50 -11.35
CA ILE A 206 18.82 -13.22 -11.04
C ILE A 206 19.86 -12.10 -10.97
N GLY A 207 20.86 -12.24 -10.08
CA GLY A 207 21.78 -11.16 -9.73
C GLY A 207 22.47 -10.53 -10.95
N GLY A 208 23.13 -11.36 -11.76
CA GLY A 208 23.84 -10.92 -12.97
C GLY A 208 22.93 -10.39 -14.07
N VAL A 209 21.65 -10.81 -14.11
CA VAL A 209 20.70 -10.37 -15.15
C VAL A 209 20.13 -8.99 -14.83
N ILE A 210 19.83 -8.72 -13.55
CA ILE A 210 19.17 -7.46 -13.15
C ILE A 210 20.15 -6.46 -12.50
N GLY A 211 21.44 -6.80 -12.40
CA GLY A 211 22.45 -6.03 -11.68
C GLY A 211 22.20 -5.95 -10.18
N MET A 212 21.58 -6.99 -9.61
CA MET A 212 21.32 -7.11 -8.17
C MET A 212 22.51 -7.79 -7.51
N GLY A 213 23.14 -7.08 -6.57
CA GLY A 213 24.16 -7.63 -5.68
C GLY A 213 23.58 -8.25 -4.42
N GLY A 214 24.48 -8.76 -3.57
CA GLY A 214 24.15 -9.38 -2.29
C GLY A 214 24.58 -10.84 -2.19
N ALA A 215 24.30 -11.44 -1.04
CA ALA A 215 24.58 -12.84 -0.77
C ALA A 215 23.68 -13.41 0.32
N TRP A 216 23.43 -14.71 0.24
CA TRP A 216 22.88 -15.52 1.31
C TRP A 216 23.96 -15.84 2.34
N ALA A 217 23.66 -15.59 3.61
CA ALA A 217 24.44 -16.02 4.77
C ALA A 217 23.49 -16.59 5.81
N GLY A 218 23.65 -17.87 6.16
CA GLY A 218 22.77 -18.55 7.11
C GLY A 218 21.29 -18.40 6.73
N ASP A 219 20.93 -18.73 5.48
CA ASP A 219 19.60 -18.61 4.85
C ASP A 219 18.95 -17.23 4.75
N VAL A 220 19.61 -16.19 5.26
CA VAL A 220 19.17 -14.81 5.16
C VAL A 220 19.94 -14.11 4.03
N TYR A 221 19.20 -13.39 3.18
CA TYR A 221 19.81 -12.59 2.11
C TYR A 221 20.22 -11.21 2.64
N TYR A 222 21.40 -10.74 2.23
CA TYR A 222 21.96 -9.43 2.56
C TYR A 222 22.22 -8.67 1.28
N SER A 223 21.78 -7.41 1.20
CA SER A 223 22.01 -6.57 0.02
C SER A 223 21.95 -5.08 0.37
N ARG A 224 22.22 -4.21 -0.63
CA ARG A 224 21.91 -2.78 -0.52
C ARG A 224 20.42 -2.54 -0.75
N LEU A 225 19.95 -1.35 -0.38
CA LEU A 225 18.57 -0.90 -0.63
C LEU A 225 18.18 -0.97 -2.11
N ARG A 226 19.09 -0.54 -2.99
CA ARG A 226 18.88 -0.53 -4.45
C ARG A 226 18.81 -1.93 -5.07
N ASP A 227 19.44 -2.93 -4.45
CA ASP A 227 19.37 -4.33 -4.88
C ASP A 227 17.98 -4.92 -4.54
N ALA A 228 17.45 -4.62 -3.35
CA ALA A 228 16.07 -4.98 -2.98
C ALA A 228 15.04 -4.31 -3.90
N ALA A 229 15.26 -3.05 -4.28
CA ALA A 229 14.41 -2.34 -5.23
C ALA A 229 14.47 -2.94 -6.65
N ARG A 230 15.62 -3.46 -7.10
CA ARG A 230 15.75 -4.21 -8.37
C ARG A 230 14.91 -5.48 -8.33
N PHE A 231 14.97 -6.24 -7.23
CA PHE A 231 14.12 -7.41 -7.07
C PHE A 231 12.63 -7.04 -7.11
N GLY A 232 12.21 -6.01 -6.37
CA GLY A 232 10.83 -5.53 -6.43
C GLY A 232 10.40 -5.11 -7.84
N LEU A 233 11.29 -4.46 -8.60
CA LEU A 233 11.03 -4.06 -10.00
C LEU A 233 10.94 -5.26 -10.95
N LEU A 234 11.75 -6.30 -10.75
CA LEU A 234 11.63 -7.56 -11.50
C LEU A 234 10.23 -8.18 -11.30
N ILE A 235 9.72 -8.14 -10.07
CA ILE A 235 8.39 -8.67 -9.74
C ILE A 235 7.29 -7.76 -10.31
N LEU A 236 7.43 -6.43 -10.23
CA LEU A 236 6.51 -5.49 -10.87
C LEU A 236 6.41 -5.75 -12.39
N ALA A 237 7.55 -6.04 -13.02
CA ALA A 237 7.68 -6.39 -14.42
C ALA A 237 7.32 -7.86 -14.73
N ARG A 238 6.72 -8.59 -13.78
CA ARG A 238 6.25 -9.97 -13.93
C ARG A 238 7.34 -10.94 -14.41
N GLY A 239 8.53 -10.83 -13.83
CA GLY A 239 9.67 -11.70 -14.15
C GLY A 239 10.43 -11.29 -15.42
N ARG A 240 10.15 -10.13 -16.02
CA ARG A 240 10.88 -9.59 -17.17
C ARG A 240 11.82 -8.45 -16.75
N TRP A 241 12.99 -8.39 -17.37
CA TRP A 241 13.97 -7.34 -17.15
C TRP A 241 14.54 -6.88 -18.49
N ASN A 242 14.21 -5.66 -18.92
CA ASN A 242 14.74 -5.05 -20.13
C ASN A 242 14.76 -5.99 -21.37
N GLY A 243 13.60 -6.58 -21.69
CA GLY A 243 13.47 -7.55 -22.79
C GLY A 243 13.84 -9.01 -22.45
N THR A 244 14.56 -9.25 -21.36
CA THR A 244 14.93 -10.60 -20.90
C THR A 244 13.83 -11.18 -20.00
N ALA A 245 13.32 -12.37 -20.33
CA ALA A 245 12.38 -13.09 -19.47
C ALA A 245 13.14 -13.96 -18.45
N VAL A 246 13.35 -13.43 -17.24
CA VAL A 246 14.03 -14.13 -16.14
C VAL A 246 13.16 -15.28 -15.63
N LEU A 247 11.89 -14.99 -15.34
CA LEU A 247 10.87 -15.98 -14.98
C LEU A 247 9.77 -15.94 -16.05
N ARG A 248 9.85 -16.85 -17.03
CA ARG A 248 8.96 -16.94 -18.20
C ARG A 248 7.66 -17.69 -17.91
N ASP A 249 7.64 -18.49 -16.86
CA ASP A 249 6.48 -19.26 -16.43
C ASP A 249 5.41 -18.37 -15.78
N THR A 250 4.49 -17.89 -16.60
CA THR A 250 3.40 -17.00 -16.18
C THR A 250 2.37 -17.70 -15.29
N ALA A 251 2.21 -19.02 -15.43
CA ALA A 251 1.30 -19.79 -14.59
C ALA A 251 1.86 -19.92 -13.17
N TYR A 252 3.17 -20.20 -13.05
CA TYR A 252 3.86 -20.16 -11.76
C TYR A 252 3.84 -18.76 -11.15
N PHE A 253 4.19 -17.71 -11.93
CA PHE A 253 4.16 -16.34 -11.44
C PHE A 253 2.77 -15.97 -10.90
N ARG A 254 1.69 -16.35 -11.60
CA ARG A 254 0.32 -16.13 -11.13
C ARG A 254 0.08 -16.82 -9.78
N GLN A 255 0.42 -18.09 -9.63
CA GLN A 255 0.25 -18.82 -8.36
C GLN A 255 1.13 -18.25 -7.24
N MET A 256 2.29 -17.70 -7.59
CA MET A 256 3.19 -17.04 -6.65
C MET A 256 2.58 -15.77 -6.08
N THR A 257 1.85 -15.00 -6.88
CA THR A 257 1.33 -13.66 -6.52
C THR A 257 -0.20 -13.61 -6.38
N THR A 258 -0.87 -14.75 -6.29
CA THR A 258 -2.33 -14.85 -6.04
C THR A 258 -2.59 -15.97 -5.01
N PRO A 259 -3.78 -16.05 -4.40
CA PRO A 259 -4.05 -17.05 -3.37
C PRO A 259 -3.76 -18.47 -3.88
N ALA A 260 -2.77 -19.13 -3.28
CA ALA A 260 -2.27 -20.42 -3.78
C ALA A 260 -3.02 -21.62 -3.19
N GLN A 261 -3.80 -21.39 -2.12
CA GLN A 261 -4.50 -22.41 -1.34
C GLN A 261 -5.67 -21.76 -0.54
N PRO A 262 -6.69 -22.52 -0.14
CA PRO A 262 -7.92 -21.95 0.42
C PRO A 262 -7.88 -21.59 1.92
N LEU A 263 -6.92 -22.13 2.67
CA LEU A 263 -6.76 -22.01 4.13
C LEU A 263 -6.31 -20.60 4.57
N ASN A 264 -5.38 -19.98 3.84
CA ASN A 264 -4.97 -18.59 4.04
C ASN A 264 -4.98 -17.86 2.69
N ARG A 265 -6.08 -17.16 2.42
CA ARG A 265 -6.28 -16.44 1.14
C ARG A 265 -5.23 -15.36 0.92
N SER A 266 -4.67 -14.79 1.98
CA SER A 266 -3.67 -13.72 1.92
C SER A 266 -2.23 -14.21 1.71
N TYR A 267 -2.05 -15.43 1.19
CA TYR A 267 -0.73 -16.04 0.97
C TYR A 267 -0.63 -16.76 -0.38
N GLY A 268 0.43 -16.44 -1.13
CA GLY A 268 0.81 -17.09 -2.40
C GLY A 268 1.95 -18.07 -2.21
N TYR A 269 2.92 -18.11 -3.15
CA TYR A 269 4.17 -18.84 -2.96
C TYR A 269 5.19 -17.96 -2.26
N LEU A 270 5.23 -18.03 -0.93
CA LEU A 270 6.11 -17.21 -0.08
C LEU A 270 5.96 -15.69 -0.29
N TRP A 271 4.78 -15.26 -0.70
CA TRP A 271 4.38 -13.85 -0.84
C TRP A 271 3.13 -13.59 -0.01
N TRP A 272 3.11 -12.47 0.70
CA TRP A 272 1.91 -11.96 1.36
C TRP A 272 1.09 -11.15 0.36
N LEU A 273 -0.23 -11.35 0.37
CA LEU A 273 -1.16 -10.78 -0.60
C LEU A 273 -2.16 -9.86 0.10
N ASN A 274 -2.20 -8.60 -0.30
CA ASN A 274 -3.21 -7.68 0.22
C ASN A 274 -4.57 -7.89 -0.47
N GLY A 275 -5.60 -7.18 0.01
CA GLY A 275 -6.90 -7.08 -0.65
C GLY A 275 -7.75 -8.35 -0.63
N GLN A 276 -7.30 -9.39 0.07
CA GLN A 276 -8.04 -10.64 0.20
C GLN A 276 -9.11 -10.51 1.30
N PRO A 277 -10.19 -11.31 1.26
CA PRO A 277 -11.27 -11.22 2.23
C PRO A 277 -10.90 -11.73 3.63
N SER A 278 -9.79 -12.46 3.76
CA SER A 278 -9.30 -12.99 5.02
C SER A 278 -7.81 -13.31 5.02
N TYR A 279 -7.23 -13.37 6.21
CA TYR A 279 -5.84 -13.75 6.45
C TYR A 279 -5.68 -14.57 7.73
N GLN A 280 -4.58 -15.33 7.79
CA GLN A 280 -4.06 -15.89 9.03
C GLN A 280 -2.70 -15.26 9.35
N LEU A 281 -2.40 -15.14 10.65
CA LEU A 281 -1.13 -14.63 11.16
C LEU A 281 -0.18 -15.78 11.52
N PRO A 282 1.15 -15.55 11.51
CA PRO A 282 2.10 -16.53 12.04
C PRO A 282 1.73 -16.99 13.46
N GLN A 283 1.96 -18.27 13.76
CA GLN A 283 1.70 -18.90 15.07
C GLN A 283 0.24 -18.80 15.55
N SER A 284 -0.70 -18.55 14.64
CA SER A 284 -2.14 -18.57 14.92
C SER A 284 -2.85 -19.42 13.86
N GLN A 285 -3.97 -20.02 14.25
CA GLN A 285 -4.90 -20.68 13.33
C GLN A 285 -6.19 -19.87 13.15
N LEU A 286 -6.27 -18.69 13.79
CA LEU A 286 -7.39 -17.79 13.65
C LEU A 286 -7.42 -17.18 12.25
N VAL A 287 -8.54 -17.32 11.57
CA VAL A 287 -8.82 -16.65 10.31
C VAL A 287 -9.48 -15.30 10.61
N LEU A 288 -8.76 -14.23 10.31
CA LEU A 288 -9.21 -12.85 10.51
C LEU A 288 -9.84 -12.32 9.22
N PRO A 289 -10.96 -11.59 9.29
CA PRO A 289 -11.59 -10.99 8.12
C PRO A 289 -10.86 -9.72 7.66
N GLY A 290 -11.00 -9.41 6.38
CA GLY A 290 -10.48 -8.19 5.75
C GLY A 290 -9.05 -8.32 5.19
N PRO A 291 -8.53 -7.24 4.61
CA PRO A 291 -7.19 -7.21 4.02
C PRO A 291 -6.09 -7.07 5.09
N LEU A 292 -4.89 -7.56 4.78
CA LEU A 292 -3.70 -7.43 5.64
C LEU A 292 -3.36 -5.96 5.97
N VAL A 293 -3.45 -5.07 4.97
CA VAL A 293 -3.13 -3.65 5.08
C VAL A 293 -4.28 -2.84 4.47
N PRO A 294 -5.32 -2.48 5.24
CA PRO A 294 -6.52 -1.80 4.73
C PRO A 294 -6.27 -0.45 4.07
N THR A 295 -5.18 0.23 4.42
CA THR A 295 -4.80 1.56 3.90
C THR A 295 -3.97 1.47 2.61
N ALA A 296 -3.65 0.26 2.14
CA ALA A 296 -2.88 0.02 0.94
C ALA A 296 -3.76 -0.49 -0.22
N PRO A 297 -3.32 -0.34 -1.48
CA PRO A 297 -4.02 -0.89 -2.63
C PRO A 297 -4.26 -2.40 -2.53
N ALA A 298 -5.40 -2.86 -3.04
CA ALA A 298 -5.84 -4.25 -2.92
C ALA A 298 -4.94 -5.23 -3.68
N ASP A 299 -4.30 -4.80 -4.77
CA ASP A 299 -3.40 -5.64 -5.58
C ASP A 299 -1.94 -5.60 -5.10
N MET A 300 -1.67 -4.99 -3.95
CA MET A 300 -0.34 -4.99 -3.36
C MET A 300 0.08 -6.41 -2.94
N ILE A 301 1.28 -6.81 -3.32
CA ILE A 301 1.96 -8.00 -2.82
C ILE A 301 3.22 -7.61 -2.06
N MET A 302 3.63 -8.43 -1.09
CA MET A 302 4.64 -8.04 -0.11
C MET A 302 5.60 -9.18 0.24
N ALA A 303 6.89 -8.90 0.18
CA ALA A 303 7.92 -9.68 0.86
C ALA A 303 8.15 -9.05 2.24
N LEU A 304 7.80 -9.79 3.30
CA LEU A 304 7.81 -9.29 4.68
C LEU A 304 8.86 -10.03 5.51
N GLY A 305 9.71 -9.26 6.18
CA GLY A 305 10.77 -9.73 7.07
C GLY A 305 10.67 -9.15 8.48
N LYS A 306 11.18 -9.90 9.46
CA LYS A 306 11.33 -9.45 10.86
C LYS A 306 12.02 -8.07 10.91
N ASN A 307 11.66 -7.27 11.90
CA ASN A 307 12.15 -5.89 12.07
C ASN A 307 11.78 -4.98 10.90
N ASP A 308 10.68 -5.29 10.22
CA ASP A 308 10.13 -4.55 9.11
C ASP A 308 11.06 -4.41 7.90
N GLN A 309 11.65 -5.53 7.46
CA GLN A 309 12.24 -5.56 6.12
C GLN A 309 11.08 -5.73 5.14
N LYS A 310 10.88 -4.75 4.25
CA LYS A 310 9.70 -4.71 3.40
C LYS A 310 10.10 -4.47 1.95
N ILE A 311 9.57 -5.30 1.06
CA ILE A 311 9.54 -5.05 -0.38
C ILE A 311 8.08 -5.17 -0.80
N TYR A 312 7.46 -4.04 -1.10
CA TYR A 312 6.10 -3.96 -1.60
C TYR A 312 6.09 -3.75 -3.10
N VAL A 313 5.16 -4.39 -3.77
CA VAL A 313 4.91 -4.21 -5.20
C VAL A 313 3.42 -3.94 -5.40
N VAL A 314 3.09 -2.84 -6.08
CA VAL A 314 1.71 -2.46 -6.41
C VAL A 314 1.58 -2.32 -7.93
N PRO A 315 1.13 -3.37 -8.63
CA PRO A 315 1.00 -3.35 -10.08
C PRO A 315 0.13 -2.22 -10.62
N SER A 316 -1.05 -1.98 -10.02
CA SER A 316 -2.03 -0.98 -10.45
C SER A 316 -1.51 0.45 -10.43
N LEU A 317 -0.54 0.73 -9.55
CA LEU A 317 0.11 2.03 -9.43
C LEU A 317 1.50 2.06 -10.06
N GLY A 318 2.02 0.95 -10.56
CA GLY A 318 3.40 0.85 -11.04
C GLY A 318 4.43 1.14 -9.93
N LEU A 319 4.11 0.81 -8.68
CA LEU A 319 4.96 1.15 -7.52
C LEU A 319 5.77 -0.04 -7.02
N VAL A 320 7.02 0.26 -6.64
CA VAL A 320 7.82 -0.58 -5.74
C VAL A 320 8.21 0.27 -4.55
N VAL A 321 7.95 -0.22 -3.34
CA VAL A 321 8.29 0.49 -2.10
C VAL A 321 9.17 -0.43 -1.26
N VAL A 322 10.36 0.02 -0.92
CA VAL A 322 11.32 -0.77 -0.14
C VAL A 322 11.67 -0.04 1.15
N ARG A 323 11.67 -0.77 2.26
CA ARG A 323 12.13 -0.29 3.56
C ARG A 323 13.08 -1.32 4.17
N LEU A 324 14.25 -0.86 4.59
CA LEU A 324 15.22 -1.61 5.37
C LEU A 324 15.51 -0.87 6.67
N GLY A 325 15.66 -1.58 7.78
CA GLY A 325 15.94 -0.94 9.07
C GLY A 325 15.82 -1.88 10.27
N GLN A 326 15.85 -1.28 11.46
CA GLN A 326 15.56 -2.00 12.71
C GLN A 326 14.04 -2.09 12.92
N SER A 327 13.59 -2.72 14.00
CA SER A 327 12.16 -2.86 14.28
C SER A 327 11.47 -1.49 14.34
N ALA A 328 10.40 -1.30 13.57
CA ALA A 328 9.62 -0.05 13.57
C ALA A 328 8.64 0.05 14.76
N GLY A 329 8.64 -0.97 15.61
CA GLY A 329 7.83 -1.12 16.82
C GLY A 329 8.23 -2.40 17.55
N GLN A 330 7.24 -3.16 18.03
CA GLN A 330 7.52 -4.50 18.55
C GLN A 330 7.84 -5.47 17.40
N PRO A 331 8.86 -6.34 17.53
CA PRO A 331 9.20 -7.28 16.48
C PRO A 331 8.06 -8.28 16.24
N HIS A 332 7.50 -8.31 15.03
CA HIS A 332 6.50 -9.30 14.61
C HIS A 332 7.02 -10.13 13.43
N LEU A 333 6.52 -11.36 13.29
CA LEU A 333 6.97 -12.30 12.26
C LEU A 333 6.49 -11.98 10.83
N ALA A 334 5.55 -11.04 10.65
CA ALA A 334 5.09 -10.63 9.32
C ALA A 334 4.40 -9.25 9.28
N LEU A 335 3.24 -9.13 9.91
CA LEU A 335 2.43 -7.91 9.92
C LEU A 335 2.71 -7.06 11.14
N SER A 336 2.73 -5.75 10.93
CA SER A 336 2.97 -4.75 11.95
C SER A 336 1.97 -3.60 11.79
N SER A 337 1.68 -2.88 12.88
CA SER A 337 0.93 -1.62 12.79
C SER A 337 1.65 -0.54 11.96
N PHE A 338 2.95 -0.71 11.72
CA PHE A 338 3.75 0.14 10.86
C PHE A 338 3.29 0.09 9.40
N ASP A 339 2.84 -1.07 8.90
CA ASP A 339 2.41 -1.24 7.50
C ASP A 339 1.21 -0.34 7.17
N THR A 340 0.20 -0.37 8.02
CA THR A 340 -1.00 0.46 7.89
C THR A 340 -0.68 1.94 7.91
N GLU A 341 0.22 2.37 8.79
CA GLU A 341 0.57 3.79 8.94
C GLU A 341 1.47 4.30 7.81
N LEU A 342 2.42 3.49 7.35
CA LEU A 342 3.26 3.78 6.19
C LEU A 342 2.37 3.99 4.96
N TRP A 343 1.48 3.04 4.67
CA TRP A 343 0.62 3.10 3.49
C TRP A 343 -0.41 4.21 3.58
N ARG A 344 -0.97 4.48 4.77
CA ARG A 344 -1.87 5.64 4.95
C ARG A 344 -1.18 6.95 4.56
N ARG A 345 0.06 7.17 5.00
CA ARG A 345 0.82 8.38 4.70
C ARG A 345 1.27 8.44 3.24
N LEU A 346 1.71 7.31 2.68
CA LEU A 346 2.11 7.24 1.27
C LEU A 346 0.91 7.49 0.36
N MET A 347 -0.24 6.85 0.62
CA MET A 347 -1.44 7.06 -0.19
C MET A 347 -1.99 8.48 -0.06
N ALA A 348 -1.81 9.17 1.08
CA ALA A 348 -2.12 10.58 1.19
C ALA A 348 -1.24 11.47 0.28
N ALA A 349 0.00 11.06 0.00
CA ALA A 349 0.87 11.73 -0.97
C ALA A 349 0.48 11.40 -2.42
N VAL A 350 0.21 10.12 -2.70
CA VAL A 350 -0.09 9.61 -4.06
C VAL A 350 -1.47 10.03 -4.55
N GLN A 351 -2.50 9.93 -3.70
CA GLN A 351 -3.89 10.34 -4.01
C GLN A 351 -4.10 11.83 -3.72
N CYS A 352 -3.15 12.64 -4.16
CA CYS A 352 -3.21 14.08 -4.01
C CYS A 352 -4.48 14.60 -4.70
N ARG A 353 -5.49 14.91 -3.89
CA ARG A 353 -6.54 15.83 -4.30
C ARG A 353 -6.01 17.18 -3.87
N PRO A 354 -5.53 18.03 -4.80
CA PRO A 354 -5.27 19.40 -4.42
C PRO A 354 -6.58 19.89 -3.80
N THR A 355 -6.56 20.23 -2.52
CA THR A 355 -7.55 21.14 -1.99
C THR A 355 -7.34 22.37 -2.85
N ALA A 356 -8.15 22.51 -3.90
CA ALA A 356 -8.40 23.81 -4.45
C ALA A 356 -8.84 24.60 -3.23
N ALA A 357 -7.94 25.44 -2.71
CA ALA A 357 -8.37 26.61 -2.01
C ALA A 357 -9.24 27.29 -3.07
N ALA A 358 -10.55 27.06 -3.02
CA ALA A 358 -11.47 28.00 -3.60
C ALA A 358 -10.96 29.34 -3.08
N PRO A 359 -10.57 30.29 -3.94
CA PRO A 359 -10.18 31.60 -3.45
C PRO A 359 -11.31 31.99 -2.52
N ALA A 360 -11.00 32.20 -1.25
CA ALA A 360 -12.00 32.66 -0.30
C ALA A 360 -12.49 33.96 -0.93
N ALA A 361 -13.65 33.90 -1.60
CA ALA A 361 -14.26 35.08 -2.16
C ALA A 361 -14.38 35.98 -0.94
N ARG A 362 -13.59 37.05 -0.94
CA ARG A 362 -13.49 37.97 0.18
C ARG A 362 -14.88 38.57 0.28
N ARG A 363 -15.73 37.97 1.12
CA ARG A 363 -17.15 38.35 1.22
C ARG A 363 -17.12 39.78 1.74
N ALA A 364 -17.62 40.71 0.92
CA ALA A 364 -17.78 42.08 1.35
C ALA A 364 -18.56 42.08 2.68
N PRO A 365 -18.13 42.85 3.68
CA PRO A 365 -18.84 42.87 4.94
C PRO A 365 -20.31 43.26 4.74
N LEU A 366 -21.21 42.64 5.49
CA LEU A 366 -22.64 42.98 5.52
C LEU A 366 -22.77 44.41 6.05
N ALA A 367 -22.79 45.36 5.13
CA ALA A 367 -23.02 46.75 5.43
C ALA A 367 -24.53 47.01 5.53
N ALA A 368 -24.89 48.01 6.32
CA ALA A 368 -26.25 48.50 6.39
C ALA A 368 -26.19 50.02 6.57
N TYR A 369 -27.12 50.75 5.97
CA TYR A 369 -27.09 52.22 5.93
C TYR A 369 -28.50 52.82 6.04
N PRO A 370 -28.66 54.00 6.68
CA PRO A 370 -27.65 54.71 7.46
C PRO A 370 -27.35 54.00 8.79
N VAL A 371 -26.16 54.21 9.36
CA VAL A 371 -25.82 53.83 10.75
C VAL A 371 -25.15 55.05 11.41
N PRO A 372 -25.72 55.65 12.47
CA PRO A 372 -26.94 55.23 13.16
C PRO A 372 -28.21 55.39 12.31
N ALA A 373 -29.16 54.46 12.46
CA ALA A 373 -30.38 54.38 11.66
C ALA A 373 -31.57 55.00 12.43
N ALA A 374 -32.29 55.95 11.83
CA ALA A 374 -33.47 56.54 12.44
C ALA A 374 -34.67 55.57 12.39
N ASP A 375 -35.36 55.46 11.26
CA ASP A 375 -36.58 54.61 11.17
C ASP A 375 -36.42 53.40 10.26
N GLU A 376 -35.44 53.45 9.37
CA GLU A 376 -35.21 52.44 8.35
C GLU A 376 -33.72 52.18 8.15
N LEU A 377 -33.45 50.92 7.84
CA LEU A 377 -32.15 50.40 7.53
C LEU A 377 -32.19 49.75 6.15
N THR A 378 -31.33 50.20 5.24
CA THR A 378 -31.13 49.54 3.95
C THR A 378 -29.93 48.62 4.03
N VAL A 379 -30.14 47.35 3.67
CA VAL A 379 -29.10 46.31 3.62
C VAL A 379 -28.81 46.00 2.15
N PRO A 380 -27.65 46.39 1.60
CA PRO A 380 -27.26 46.02 0.24
C PRO A 380 -27.07 44.51 0.14
N LEU A 381 -27.64 43.90 -0.90
CA LEU A 381 -27.58 42.45 -1.12
C LEU A 381 -26.92 42.14 -2.46
N ALA A 382 -25.88 41.31 -2.43
CA ALA A 382 -25.19 40.89 -3.65
C ALA A 382 -26.01 39.85 -4.42
N ALA A 383 -26.04 39.95 -5.76
CA ALA A 383 -26.73 38.99 -6.63
C ALA A 383 -26.26 37.54 -6.41
N ALA A 384 -24.99 37.37 -6.03
CA ALA A 384 -24.38 36.07 -5.73
C ALA A 384 -25.03 35.34 -4.53
N TRP A 385 -25.76 36.03 -3.66
CA TRP A 385 -26.44 35.42 -2.51
C TRP A 385 -27.82 34.84 -2.85
N GLY A 386 -28.39 35.17 -4.01
CA GLY A 386 -29.77 34.80 -4.34
C GLY A 386 -30.78 35.37 -3.34
N ARG A 387 -31.84 34.61 -3.04
CA ARG A 387 -32.79 34.99 -1.97
C ARG A 387 -32.24 34.59 -0.62
N VAL A 388 -32.27 35.53 0.32
CA VAL A 388 -31.74 35.42 1.68
C VAL A 388 -32.76 35.89 2.70
N ARG A 389 -32.55 35.52 3.97
CA ARG A 389 -33.32 36.03 5.11
C ARG A 389 -32.45 36.96 5.94
N LEU A 390 -32.99 38.11 6.28
CA LEU A 390 -32.41 39.07 7.22
C LEU A 390 -33.10 38.92 8.57
N ARG A 391 -32.31 38.97 9.64
CA ARG A 391 -32.80 38.84 11.01
C ARG A 391 -32.11 39.87 11.90
N LEU A 392 -32.88 40.74 12.53
CA LEU A 392 -32.39 41.73 13.48
C LEU A 392 -32.60 41.21 14.90
N LEU A 393 -31.54 41.23 15.71
CA LEU A 393 -31.53 40.76 17.08
C LEU A 393 -31.28 41.91 18.05
N ASP A 394 -31.97 41.90 19.20
CA ASP A 394 -31.64 42.78 20.34
C ASP A 394 -30.33 42.34 21.03
N ALA A 395 -29.85 43.14 21.98
CA ALA A 395 -28.66 42.82 22.78
C ALA A 395 -28.76 41.51 23.59
N ARG A 396 -29.96 40.96 23.76
CA ARG A 396 -30.22 39.66 24.43
C ARG A 396 -30.37 38.51 23.44
N GLY A 397 -30.12 38.75 22.14
CA GLY A 397 -30.18 37.74 21.08
C GLY A 397 -31.61 37.40 20.62
N ARG A 398 -32.63 38.15 21.04
CA ARG A 398 -34.02 37.92 20.62
C ARG A 398 -34.28 38.58 19.27
N THR A 399 -34.98 37.87 18.40
CA THR A 399 -35.36 38.42 17.09
C THR A 399 -36.42 39.49 17.24
N VAL A 400 -36.09 40.71 16.84
CA VAL A 400 -37.00 41.86 16.88
C VAL A 400 -37.60 42.19 15.51
N ARG A 401 -36.87 41.87 14.42
CA ARG A 401 -37.35 42.02 13.04
C ARG A 401 -36.77 40.92 12.15
N HIS A 402 -37.49 40.59 11.08
CA HIS A 402 -36.99 39.73 10.02
C HIS A 402 -37.54 40.20 8.67
N ALA A 403 -36.80 39.94 7.59
CA ALA A 403 -37.23 40.23 6.24
C ALA A 403 -36.65 39.18 5.28
N GLU A 404 -37.32 38.94 4.15
CA GLU A 404 -36.70 38.26 3.02
C GLU A 404 -36.11 39.31 2.09
N GLY A 405 -34.91 39.07 1.57
CA GLY A 405 -34.22 40.01 0.71
C GLY A 405 -33.60 39.34 -0.51
N GLN A 406 -33.41 40.13 -1.55
CA GLN A 406 -32.65 39.77 -2.75
C GLN A 406 -31.94 41.02 -3.30
N ALA A 407 -31.02 40.85 -4.24
CA ALA A 407 -30.33 41.98 -4.86
C ALA A 407 -31.33 42.97 -5.50
N PRO A 408 -31.06 44.30 -5.45
CA PRO A 408 -29.82 44.93 -4.98
C PRO A 408 -29.76 45.23 -3.48
N GLY A 409 -30.85 45.01 -2.73
CA GLY A 409 -30.90 45.31 -1.31
C GLY A 409 -32.28 45.08 -0.70
N GLN A 410 -32.37 45.20 0.62
CA GLN A 410 -33.60 45.03 1.38
C GLN A 410 -33.70 46.07 2.49
N GLY A 411 -34.85 46.72 2.60
CA GLY A 411 -35.19 47.61 3.70
C GLY A 411 -35.68 46.82 4.93
N LEU A 412 -35.25 47.23 6.11
CA LEU A 412 -35.79 46.81 7.40
C LEU A 412 -36.25 48.05 8.18
N SER A 413 -37.51 48.05 8.61
CA SER A 413 -38.02 49.10 9.50
C SER A 413 -37.56 48.86 10.94
N LEU A 414 -37.06 49.91 11.56
CA LEU A 414 -36.68 49.99 12.97
C LEU A 414 -37.73 50.73 13.81
N ARG A 415 -38.82 51.20 13.19
CA ARG A 415 -39.92 51.85 13.90
C ARG A 415 -40.41 50.97 15.04
N ASP A 416 -40.73 51.61 16.15
CA ASP A 416 -41.20 50.98 17.40
C ASP A 416 -40.16 50.11 18.12
N LEU A 417 -38.88 50.20 17.74
CA LEU A 417 -37.78 49.61 18.49
C LEU A 417 -37.14 50.66 19.42
N PRO A 418 -36.70 50.29 20.64
CA PRO A 418 -35.93 51.19 21.48
C PRO A 418 -34.57 51.55 20.84
N THR A 419 -34.10 52.78 21.01
CA THR A 419 -32.73 53.20 20.62
C THR A 419 -31.69 52.32 21.32
N GLY A 420 -30.68 51.85 20.59
CA GLY A 420 -29.66 50.96 21.15
C GLY A 420 -28.94 50.07 20.14
N PRO A 421 -28.07 49.16 20.64
CA PRO A 421 -27.31 48.25 19.80
C PRO A 421 -28.15 47.06 19.32
N TYR A 422 -28.03 46.74 18.04
CA TYR A 422 -28.68 45.61 17.39
C TYR A 422 -27.67 44.80 16.56
N TYR A 423 -28.00 43.53 16.30
CA TYR A 423 -27.23 42.65 15.45
C TYR A 423 -28.04 42.19 14.25
N LEU A 424 -27.61 42.54 13.04
CA LEU A 424 -28.21 42.08 11.80
C LEU A 424 -27.50 40.83 11.31
N GLN A 425 -28.28 39.78 11.06
CA GLN A 425 -27.82 38.52 10.50
C GLN A 425 -28.36 38.34 9.09
N LEU A 426 -27.47 37.93 8.19
CA LEU A 426 -27.80 37.43 6.86
C LEU A 426 -27.82 35.90 6.91
N ILE A 427 -28.91 35.28 6.48
CA ILE A 427 -29.16 33.84 6.57
C ILE A 427 -29.47 33.29 5.19
N ASP A 428 -28.83 32.18 4.81
CA ASP A 428 -29.09 31.52 3.53
C ASP A 428 -30.40 30.69 3.54
N ARG A 429 -30.74 30.13 2.38
CA ARG A 429 -31.92 29.27 2.21
C ARG A 429 -31.88 27.99 3.05
N GLN A 430 -30.69 27.55 3.46
CA GLN A 430 -30.48 26.37 4.29
C GLN A 430 -30.58 26.70 5.79
N GLY A 431 -30.79 27.97 6.14
CA GLY A 431 -30.94 28.42 7.52
C GLY A 431 -29.61 28.71 8.22
N LYS A 432 -28.49 28.72 7.50
CA LYS A 432 -27.17 29.02 8.06
C LYS A 432 -26.92 30.52 8.05
N VAL A 433 -26.43 31.06 9.18
CA VAL A 433 -25.99 32.46 9.27
C VAL A 433 -24.73 32.62 8.40
N ILE A 434 -24.85 33.44 7.36
CA ILE A 434 -23.80 33.78 6.41
C ILE A 434 -22.86 34.82 7.01
N GLN A 435 -23.44 35.84 7.66
CA GLN A 435 -22.72 36.96 8.27
C GLN A 435 -23.58 37.65 9.34
N THR A 436 -22.92 38.25 10.32
CA THR A 436 -23.53 39.13 11.33
C THR A 436 -22.85 40.50 11.26
N SER A 437 -23.62 41.57 11.39
CA SER A 437 -23.15 42.96 11.46
C SER A 437 -23.77 43.67 12.67
N HIS A 438 -23.03 44.60 13.26
CA HIS A 438 -23.50 45.42 14.37
C HIS A 438 -24.08 46.72 13.85
N ILE A 439 -25.24 47.11 14.36
CA ILE A 439 -25.97 48.31 13.96
C ILE A 439 -26.34 49.09 15.21
N MET A 440 -26.25 50.41 15.11
CA MET A 440 -26.82 51.33 16.08
C MET A 440 -28.11 51.89 15.49
N HIS A 441 -29.22 51.68 16.20
CA HIS A 441 -30.48 52.36 15.98
C HIS A 441 -30.55 53.56 16.93
#